data_AF-A0AA50ZF39-F1
#
_entry.id   AF-A0AA50ZF39-F1
#
_cell.length_a   1.000
_cell.length_b   1.000
_cell.length_c   1.000
_cell.angle_alpha   90.00
_cell.angle_beta   90.00
_cell.angle_gamma   90.00
#
_symmetry.space_group_name_H-M   'P 1'
#
loop_
_entity.id
_entity.type
_entity.pdbx_description
1 polymer ?
#
loop_
_entity_poly.entity_id
_entity_poly.type
_entity_poly.pdbx_seq_one_letter_code
_entity_poly.pdbx_strand_id
1 'polypeptide(L)'
;ASASYDNTVKMYKEDPLDNDWTCIATLESHESTVWSLAFDKTGERLATVSDDKTVKIWKEYKPGNPEGVIVPEGDSVWKCTCTLSGFHTR
;
A
#
# COMPACT_ATOMS: atom_id res chain seq x y z
N ALA A 1 0.41 -8.69 0.96
CA ALA A 1 -0.18 -7.67 0.08
C ALA A 1 -0.45 -8.28 -1.28
N SER A 2 -1.54 -7.88 -1.94
CA SER A 2 -1.87 -8.32 -3.29
C SER A 2 -2.09 -7.12 -4.21
N ALA A 3 -1.64 -7.24 -5.45
CA ALA A 3 -1.98 -6.33 -6.54
C ALA A 3 -3.07 -6.97 -7.41
N SER A 4 -4.01 -6.17 -7.90
CA SER A 4 -5.18 -6.66 -8.63
C SER A 4 -5.47 -5.81 -9.88
N TYR A 5 -6.23 -6.42 -10.81
CA TYR A 5 -6.76 -5.77 -12.00
C TYR A 5 -7.91 -4.80 -11.70
N ASP A 6 -8.43 -4.82 -10.48
CA ASP A 6 -9.44 -3.87 -9.99
C ASP A 6 -8.87 -2.48 -9.62
N ASN A 7 -7.61 -2.23 -9.98
CA ASN A 7 -6.87 -0.99 -9.69
C ASN A 7 -6.54 -0.77 -8.21
N THR A 8 -6.72 -1.81 -7.37
CA THR A 8 -6.46 -1.74 -5.94
C THR A 8 -5.28 -2.62 -5.52
N VAL A 9 -4.69 -2.25 -4.39
CA VAL A 9 -3.76 -3.12 -3.66
C VAL A 9 -4.35 -3.39 -2.29
N LYS A 10 -4.48 -4.66 -1.91
CA LYS A 10 -4.97 -5.05 -0.59
C LYS A 10 -3.82 -5.47 0.32
N MET A 11 -3.89 -5.00 1.56
CA MET A 11 -2.97 -5.34 2.62
C MET A 11 -3.65 -6.31 3.57
N TYR A 12 -2.92 -7.35 3.94
CA TYR A 12 -3.41 -8.41 4.81
C TYR A 12 -2.46 -8.58 5.98
N LYS A 13 -3.01 -8.89 7.14
CA LYS A 13 -2.28 -9.17 8.36
C LYS A 13 -2.81 -10.47 8.96
N GLU A 14 -1.91 -11.27 9.49
CA GLU A 14 -2.24 -12.50 10.19
C GLU A 14 -2.93 -12.16 11.52
N ASP A 15 -4.09 -12.77 11.76
CA ASP A 15 -4.75 -12.76 13.05
C ASP A 15 -4.17 -13.89 13.92
N PRO A 16 -3.49 -13.57 15.03
CA PRO A 16 -2.83 -14.58 15.86
C PRO A 16 -3.80 -15.45 16.66
N LEU A 17 -5.10 -15.13 16.70
CA LEU A 17 -6.12 -15.91 17.41
C LEU A 17 -6.77 -16.96 16.50
N ASP A 18 -6.95 -16.66 15.22
CA ASP A 18 -7.64 -17.54 14.26
C ASP A 18 -6.72 -18.15 13.19
N ASN A 19 -5.43 -17.76 13.14
CA ASN A 19 -4.47 -18.17 12.11
C ASN A 19 -4.98 -17.88 10.67
N ASP A 20 -5.82 -16.86 10.55
CA ASP A 20 -6.40 -16.37 9.29
C ASP A 20 -5.77 -15.02 8.90
N TRP A 21 -5.95 -14.60 7.64
CA TRP A 21 -5.42 -13.35 7.12
C TRP A 21 -6.55 -12.35 6.89
N THR A 22 -6.59 -11.30 7.70
CA THR A 22 -7.61 -10.25 7.59
C THR A 22 -7.13 -9.11 6.72
N CYS A 23 -8.05 -8.52 5.93
CA CYS A 23 -7.76 -7.36 5.09
C CYS A 23 -7.74 -6.10 5.95
N ILE A 24 -6.56 -5.56 6.23
CA ILE A 24 -6.37 -4.39 7.09
C ILE A 24 -6.39 -3.06 6.33
N ALA A 25 -6.12 -3.06 5.02
CA ALA A 25 -6.18 -1.85 4.21
C ALA A 25 -6.45 -2.16 2.74
N THR A 26 -7.18 -1.28 2.07
CA THR A 26 -7.33 -1.26 0.61
C THR A 26 -6.75 0.05 0.09
N LEU A 27 -5.79 -0.05 -0.83
CA LEU A 27 -5.06 1.06 -1.41
C LEU A 27 -5.66 1.36 -2.79
N GLU A 28 -6.58 2.32 -2.83
CA GLU A 28 -7.36 2.69 -4.02
C GLU A 28 -6.86 4.03 -4.55
N SER A 29 -5.70 4.02 -5.22
CA SER A 29 -5.16 5.25 -5.82
C SER A 29 -4.71 5.10 -7.26
N HIS A 30 -4.55 3.87 -7.75
CA HIS A 30 -4.21 3.64 -9.14
C HIS A 30 -5.43 3.82 -10.04
N GLU A 31 -5.19 4.36 -11.23
CA GLU A 31 -6.24 4.58 -12.23
C GLU A 31 -6.38 3.38 -13.19
N SER A 32 -5.45 2.43 -13.11
CA SER A 32 -5.43 1.22 -13.93
C SER A 32 -4.82 0.04 -13.18
N THR A 33 -4.75 -1.11 -13.86
CA THR A 33 -4.27 -2.39 -13.33
C THR A 33 -2.93 -2.24 -12.63
N VAL A 34 -2.85 -2.75 -11.40
CA VAL A 34 -1.59 -2.80 -10.67
C VAL A 34 -0.87 -4.08 -11.05
N TRP A 35 0.30 -3.94 -11.66
CA TRP A 35 1.07 -5.06 -12.18
C TRP A 35 1.96 -5.69 -11.12
N SER A 36 2.51 -4.87 -10.21
CA SER A 36 3.45 -5.37 -9.22
C SER A 36 3.52 -4.46 -7.99
N LEU A 37 4.05 -5.03 -6.91
CA LEU A 37 4.33 -4.35 -5.66
C LEU A 37 5.65 -4.85 -5.07
N ALA A 38 6.36 -3.98 -4.36
CA ALA A 38 7.61 -4.29 -3.69
C ALA A 38 7.72 -3.54 -2.36
N PHE A 39 8.06 -4.26 -1.29
CA PHE A 39 8.31 -3.66 0.02
C PHE A 39 9.75 -3.17 0.13
N ASP A 40 9.96 -2.15 0.96
CA ASP A 40 11.27 -1.81 1.48
C ASP A 40 11.76 -2.92 2.44
N LYS A 41 13.07 -3.01 2.65
CA LYS A 41 13.70 -3.94 3.61
C LYS A 41 13.16 -3.79 5.03
N THR A 42 12.73 -2.59 5.39
CA THR A 42 12.14 -2.31 6.71
C THR A 42 10.65 -2.67 6.79
N GLY A 43 9.98 -2.90 5.67
CA GLY A 43 8.54 -3.15 5.60
C GLY A 43 7.65 -1.90 5.79
N GLU A 44 8.24 -0.73 6.09
CA GLU A 44 7.49 0.50 6.38
C GLU A 44 7.00 1.22 5.11
N ARG A 45 7.55 0.86 3.95
CA ARG A 45 7.20 1.45 2.66
C ARG A 45 6.93 0.37 1.63
N LEU A 46 6.03 0.69 0.71
CA LEU A 46 5.63 -0.16 -0.39
C LEU A 46 5.64 0.66 -1.67
N ALA A 47 6.28 0.16 -2.71
CA ALA A 47 6.18 0.70 -4.06
C ALA A 47 5.19 -0.16 -4.86
N THR A 48 4.27 0.48 -5.57
CA THR A 48 3.30 -0.18 -6.45
C THR A 48 3.41 0.43 -7.85
N VAL A 49 3.37 -0.44 -8.86
CA VAL A 49 3.48 -0.03 -10.28
C VAL A 49 2.21 -0.40 -11.01
N SER A 50 1.69 0.53 -11.80
CA SER A 50 0.43 0.34 -12.54
C SER A 50 0.61 0.67 -14.02
N ASP A 51 -0.32 0.15 -14.82
CA ASP A 51 -0.48 0.48 -16.23
C ASP A 51 -0.85 1.96 -16.47
N ASP A 52 -1.27 2.68 -15.42
CA ASP A 52 -1.53 4.12 -15.45
C ASP A 52 -0.26 4.97 -15.69
N LYS A 53 0.89 4.33 -15.91
CA LYS A 53 2.23 4.94 -16.09
C LYS A 53 2.70 5.69 -14.85
N THR A 54 2.20 5.29 -13.69
CA THR A 54 2.64 5.82 -12.41
C THR A 54 3.18 4.73 -11.49
N VAL A 55 4.11 5.16 -10.65
CA VAL A 55 4.57 4.38 -9.50
C VAL A 55 4.12 5.11 -8.25
N LYS A 56 3.40 4.42 -7.36
CA LYS A 56 2.95 5.00 -6.09
C LYS A 56 3.77 4.43 -4.97
N ILE A 57 4.23 5.32 -4.10
CA ILE A 57 4.95 4.96 -2.88
C ILE A 57 4.00 5.17 -1.71
N TRP A 58 3.79 4.08 -0.99
CA TRP A 58 2.95 4.01 0.18
C TRP A 58 3.83 3.90 1.42
N LYS A 59 3.39 4.55 2.50
CA LYS A 59 4.03 4.47 3.79
C LYS A 59 3.02 3.97 4.82
N GLU A 60 3.48 3.07 5.67
CA GLU A 60 2.73 2.56 6.82
C GLU A 60 2.86 3.54 7.99
N TYR A 61 1.71 3.90 8.58
CA TYR A 61 1.62 4.73 9.77
C TYR A 61 1.03 3.92 10.91
N LYS A 62 1.87 3.68 11.94
CA LYS A 62 1.47 3.01 13.17
C LYS A 62 0.86 4.01 14.17
N PRO A 63 0.01 3.55 15.11
CA PRO A 63 -0.45 4.37 16.22
C PRO A 63 0.73 4.99 16.97
N GLY A 64 0.66 6.28 17.26
CA GLY A 64 1.75 7.01 17.94
C GLY A 64 2.98 7.28 17.07
N ASN A 65 2.84 7.29 15.74
CA ASN A 65 3.94 7.68 14.85
C ASN A 65 4.41 9.13 15.14
N PRO A 66 5.71 9.43 14.92
CA PRO A 66 6.27 10.76 15.14
C PRO A 66 5.71 11.83 14.20
N GLU A 67 5.02 11.45 13.12
CA GLU A 67 4.39 12.37 12.16
C GLU A 67 2.99 12.82 12.58
N GLY A 68 2.47 12.34 13.73
CA GLY A 68 1.18 12.74 14.28
C GLY A 68 -0.04 12.31 13.46
N VAL A 69 0.11 11.31 12.59
CA VAL A 69 -1.03 10.80 11.80
C VAL A 69 -1.99 10.06 12.73
N ILE A 70 -3.25 10.51 12.78
CA ILE A 70 -4.33 9.84 13.50
C ILE A 70 -4.56 8.48 12.88
N VAL A 71 -4.36 7.43 13.68
CA VAL A 71 -4.60 6.04 13.32
C VAL A 71 -5.80 5.58 14.13
N PRO A 72 -6.89 5.11 13.50
CA PRO A 72 -8.01 4.49 14.22
C PRO A 72 -7.51 3.34 15.09
N GLU A 73 -8.11 3.14 16.26
CA GLU A 73 -7.65 2.12 17.21
C GLU A 73 -7.56 0.72 16.55
N GLY A 74 -6.37 0.12 16.60
CA GLY A 74 -6.14 -1.28 16.25
C GLY A 74 -5.19 -1.52 15.07
N ASP A 75 -5.26 -0.71 14.01
CA ASP A 75 -4.61 -1.06 12.74
C ASP A 75 -3.79 0.06 12.12
N SER A 76 -2.63 -0.30 11.58
CA SER A 76 -1.76 0.56 10.79
C SER A 76 -2.48 1.13 9.56
N VAL A 77 -2.39 2.44 9.34
CA VAL A 77 -2.94 3.08 8.13
C VAL A 77 -1.86 3.20 7.07
N TRP A 78 -2.21 2.85 5.84
CA TRP A 78 -1.34 3.04 4.69
C TRP A 78 -1.75 4.30 3.93
N LYS A 79 -0.80 5.18 3.63
CA LYS A 79 -1.05 6.39 2.83
C LYS A 79 -0.10 6.49 1.65
N CYS A 80 -0.62 6.94 0.52
CA CYS A 80 0.20 7.27 -0.65
C CYS A 80 0.97 8.56 -0.34
N THR A 81 2.28 8.46 -0.18
CA THR A 81 3.17 9.60 0.10
C THR A 81 3.66 10.24 -1.20
N CYS A 82 3.87 9.44 -2.25
CA CYS A 82 4.37 9.95 -3.52
C CYS A 82 3.71 9.23 -4.70
N THR A 83 3.38 9.99 -5.74
CA THR A 83 3.07 9.45 -7.07
C THR A 83 4.16 9.93 -8.01
N LEU A 84 4.92 8.98 -8.53
CA LEU A 84 5.94 9.19 -9.55
C LEU A 84 5.28 8.94 -10.90
N SER A 85 5.05 10.01 -11.66
CA SER A 85 4.59 9.92 -13.03
C SER A 85 5.78 10.06 -13.98
N GLY A 86 5.81 9.24 -15.01
CA GLY A 86 6.89 9.26 -15.98
C GLY A 86 6.91 7.98 -16.78
N PHE A 87 6.95 8.12 -18.10
CA PHE A 87 7.09 7.00 -19.01
C PHE A 87 8.30 7.25 -19.90
N HIS A 88 9.04 6.19 -20.21
CA HIS A 88 10.01 6.28 -21.28
C HIS A 88 9.25 6.28 -22.61
N THR A 89 9.54 7.26 -23.46
CA THR A 89 9.17 7.19 -24.87
C THR A 89 10.07 6.16 -25.53
N ARG A 90 9.45 5.30 -26.35
CA ARG A 90 10.17 4.29 -27.13
C ARG A 90 10.93 4.94 -28.28
#